data_AF-A0A2T1K4R8-F1
#
_entry.id   AF-A0A2T1K4R8-F1
#
_cell.length_a   1.000
_cell.length_b   1.000
_cell.length_c   1.000
_cell.angle_alpha   90.00
_cell.angle_beta   90.00
_cell.angle_gamma   90.00
#
_symmetry.space_group_name_H-M   'P 1'
#
loop_
_entity.id
_entity.type
_entity.pdbx_description
1 polymer ?
#
loop_
_entity_poly.entity_id
_entity_poly.type
_entity_poly.pdbx_seq_one_letter_code
_entity_poly.pdbx_strand_id
1 'polypeptide(L)'
;MLQDNAFYIRNELNQVMVFTAMPRLDESGMPESEAFLPHATYAREALRVILDAQQDPFANLMTDLWLYTYAKPWAVPDTAEKLVSDIADKIENRELFVYLD
;
A
#
# COMPACT_ATOMS: atom_id res chain seq x y z
N MET A 1 1.42 -18.77 15.16
CA MET A 1 1.70 -18.52 13.73
C MET A 1 0.77 -17.41 13.31
N LEU A 2 1.21 -16.16 13.44
CA LEU A 2 0.45 -15.02 12.90
C LEU A 2 0.62 -15.11 11.39
N GLN A 3 -0.45 -15.38 10.65
CA GLN A 3 -0.42 -15.23 9.19
C GLN A 3 0.04 -13.81 8.90
N ASP A 4 1.07 -13.67 8.08
CA ASP A 4 1.44 -12.42 7.43
C ASP A 4 0.24 -11.96 6.61
N ASN A 5 -0.64 -11.17 7.23
CA ASN A 5 -1.72 -10.51 6.54
C ASN A 5 -1.06 -9.43 5.67
N ALA A 6 -0.67 -9.80 4.46
CA ALA A 6 -0.08 -8.92 3.47
C ALA A 6 -1.08 -8.68 2.33
N PHE A 7 -1.05 -7.48 1.77
CA PHE A 7 -1.83 -7.13 0.59
C PHE A 7 -0.90 -7.00 -0.62
N TYR A 8 -1.32 -7.52 -1.78
CA TYR A 8 -0.46 -7.62 -2.96
C TYR A 8 -1.06 -6.83 -4.12
N ILE A 9 -0.27 -5.94 -4.71
CA ILE A 9 -0.65 -5.17 -5.90
C ILE A 9 0.47 -5.27 -6.93
N ARG A 10 0.13 -5.26 -8.22
CA ARG A 10 1.14 -5.12 -9.28
C ARG A 10 1.34 -3.65 -9.62
N ASN A 11 2.58 -3.19 -9.72
CA ASN A 11 2.87 -1.85 -10.21
C ASN A 11 2.83 -1.78 -11.75
N GLU A 12 3.07 -0.60 -12.30
CA GLU A 12 3.12 -0.31 -13.74
C GLU A 12 4.19 -1.12 -14.49
N LEU A 13 5.21 -1.61 -13.78
CA LEU A 13 6.27 -2.46 -14.31
C LEU A 13 5.98 -3.95 -14.14
N ASN A 14 4.76 -4.31 -13.74
CA ASN A 14 4.31 -5.68 -13.48
C ASN A 14 5.09 -6.38 -12.34
N GLN A 15 5.71 -5.61 -11.44
CA GLN A 15 6.38 -6.11 -10.24
C GLN A 15 5.38 -6.23 -9.09
N VAL A 16 5.61 -7.16 -8.17
CA VAL A 16 4.71 -7.39 -7.03
C VAL A 16 5.11 -6.45 -5.90
N MET A 17 4.19 -5.56 -5.57
CA MET A 17 4.26 -4.68 -4.41
C MET A 17 3.53 -5.36 -3.26
N VAL A 18 4.20 -5.46 -2.11
CA VAL A 18 3.64 -6.11 -0.94
C VAL A 18 3.48 -5.12 0.20
N PHE A 19 2.25 -4.97 0.66
CA PHE A 19 1.85 -4.06 1.73
C PHE A 19 1.63 -4.84 3.01
N THR A 20 2.24 -4.39 4.11
CA THR A 20 2.11 -5.03 5.42
C THR A 20 1.88 -4.01 6.53
N ALA A 21 1.07 -4.36 7.52
CA ALA A 21 0.88 -3.53 8.73
C ALA A 21 2.03 -3.62 9.74
N MET A 22 2.91 -4.62 9.59
CA MET A 22 4.12 -4.79 10.40
C MET A 22 5.35 -4.81 9.50
N PRO A 23 6.49 -4.26 9.95
CA PRO A 23 7.71 -4.27 9.16
C PRO A 23 8.21 -5.71 8.98
N ARG A 24 8.65 -6.04 7.77
CA ARG A 24 9.32 -7.30 7.47
C ARG A 24 10.77 -7.28 7.94
N LEU A 25 11.25 -8.45 8.34
CA LEU A 25 12.65 -8.68 8.67
C LEU A 25 13.24 -9.60 7.59
N ASP A 26 14.46 -9.30 7.18
CA ASP A 26 15.25 -10.15 6.29
C ASP A 26 15.73 -11.43 7.01
N GLU A 27 16.46 -12.29 6.27
CA GLU A 27 17.00 -13.55 6.81
C GLU A 27 17.98 -13.34 7.99
N SER A 28 18.55 -12.14 8.12
CA SER A 28 19.45 -11.76 9.22
C SER A 28 18.71 -11.18 10.42
N GLY A 29 17.39 -11.01 10.33
CA GLY A 29 16.57 -10.38 11.37
C GLY A 29 16.62 -8.84 11.35
N MET A 30 17.18 -8.24 10.29
CA MET A 30 17.22 -6.79 10.11
C MET A 30 16.00 -6.32 9.31
N PRO A 31 15.55 -5.05 9.44
CA PRO A 31 14.45 -4.55 8.62
C PRO A 31 14.74 -4.69 7.13
N GLU A 32 13.80 -5.31 6.40
CA GLU A 32 13.89 -5.45 4.94
C GLU A 32 13.81 -4.06 4.26
N SER A 33 14.43 -3.92 3.09
CA SER A 33 14.40 -2.66 2.34
C SER A 33 13.00 -2.39 1.79
N GLU A 34 12.39 -1.31 2.24
CA GLU A 34 11.08 -0.85 1.76
C GLU A 34 11.18 -0.30 0.33
N ALA A 35 10.16 -0.58 -0.47
CA ALA A 35 10.00 -0.04 -1.82
C ALA A 35 9.67 1.46 -1.80
N PHE A 36 8.94 1.91 -0.78
CA PHE A 36 8.62 3.32 -0.59
C PHE A 36 9.45 3.91 0.55
N LEU A 37 10.01 5.09 0.29
CA LEU A 37 10.53 5.92 1.36
C LEU A 37 9.35 6.41 2.22
N PRO A 38 9.51 6.55 3.55
CA PRO A 38 8.46 7.04 4.46
C PRO A 38 8.25 8.54 4.28
N HIS A 39 7.67 8.93 3.15
CA HIS A 39 7.40 10.31 2.78
C HIS A 39 6.10 10.37 1.95
N ALA A 40 5.08 11.09 2.46
CA ALA A 40 3.74 11.07 1.86
C ALA A 40 3.73 11.47 0.39
N THR A 41 4.47 12.51 -0.02
CA THR A 41 4.52 12.93 -1.43
C THR A 41 4.97 11.81 -2.36
N TYR A 42 6.02 11.07 -2.00
CA TYR A 42 6.51 9.97 -2.83
C TYR A 42 5.50 8.82 -2.89
N ALA A 43 4.95 8.44 -1.73
CA ALA A 43 3.94 7.40 -1.66
C ALA A 43 2.68 7.73 -2.47
N ARG A 44 2.19 8.99 -2.43
CA ARG A 44 1.03 9.43 -3.23
C ARG A 44 1.28 9.30 -4.72
N GLU A 45 2.44 9.77 -5.20
CA GLU A 45 2.79 9.67 -6.62
C GLU A 45 2.91 8.21 -7.07
N ALA A 46 3.56 7.36 -6.28
CA ALA A 46 3.68 5.93 -6.60
C ALA A 46 2.31 5.23 -6.61
N LEU A 47 1.44 5.51 -5.64
CA LEU A 47 0.07 4.95 -5.59
C LEU A 47 -0.80 5.43 -6.76
N ARG A 48 -0.64 6.68 -7.21
CA ARG A 48 -1.30 7.19 -8.42
C ARG A 48 -0.86 6.44 -9.67
N VAL A 49 0.45 6.26 -9.84
CA VAL A 49 0.99 5.52 -10.98
C VAL A 49 0.47 4.08 -10.99
N ILE A 50 0.41 3.43 -9.82
CA ILE A 50 -0.19 2.10 -9.68
C ILE A 50 -1.66 2.13 -10.10
N LEU A 51 -2.45 3.05 -9.58
CA LEU A 51 -3.88 3.17 -9.89
C LEU A 51 -4.12 3.36 -11.40
N ASP A 52 -3.37 4.26 -12.03
CA ASP A 52 -3.48 4.54 -13.46
C ASP A 52 -3.11 3.31 -14.31
N ALA A 53 -2.10 2.55 -13.89
CA ALA A 53 -1.65 1.34 -14.59
C ALA A 53 -2.64 0.17 -14.51
N GLN A 54 -3.46 0.10 -13.45
CA GLN A 54 -4.44 -0.99 -13.28
C GLN A 54 -5.60 -0.90 -14.27
N GLN A 55 -5.80 0.24 -14.95
CA GLN A 55 -6.96 0.47 -15.83
C GLN A 55 -8.30 0.18 -15.13
N ASP A 56 -8.35 0.40 -13.82
CA ASP A 56 -9.52 0.12 -12.98
C ASP A 56 -10.35 1.40 -12.79
N PRO A 57 -11.46 1.58 -13.54
CA PRO A 57 -12.23 2.81 -13.51
C PRO A 57 -12.93 3.07 -12.16
N PHE A 58 -13.00 2.06 -11.28
CA PHE A 58 -13.65 2.17 -9.97
C PHE A 58 -12.67 2.09 -8.81
N ALA A 59 -11.36 1.98 -9.08
CA ALA A 59 -10.33 1.87 -8.06
C ALA A 59 -10.62 0.77 -7.02
N ASN A 60 -11.18 -0.38 -7.44
CA ASN A 60 -11.50 -1.51 -6.58
C ASN A 60 -10.26 -2.00 -5.84
N LEU A 61 -9.13 -2.14 -6.54
CA LEU A 61 -7.86 -2.57 -5.95
C LEU A 61 -7.36 -1.60 -4.87
N MET A 62 -7.51 -0.30 -5.09
CA MET A 62 -7.15 0.72 -4.10
C MET A 62 -8.12 0.74 -2.92
N THR A 63 -9.39 0.47 -3.18
CA THR A 63 -10.43 0.32 -2.15
C THR A 63 -10.13 -0.87 -1.25
N ASP A 64 -9.73 -2.00 -1.83
CA ASP A 64 -9.37 -3.21 -1.08
C ASP A 64 -8.11 -2.97 -0.23
N LEU A 65 -7.10 -2.27 -0.77
CA LEU A 65 -5.92 -1.85 0.02
C LEU A 65 -6.31 -0.91 1.17
N TRP A 66 -7.22 0.03 0.92
CA TRP A 66 -7.72 0.92 1.97
C TRP A 66 -8.46 0.14 3.05
N LEU A 67 -9.32 -0.80 2.68
CA LEU A 67 -10.05 -1.67 3.61
C LEU A 67 -9.12 -2.54 4.44
N TYR A 68 -8.08 -3.10 3.82
CA TYR A 68 -7.00 -3.80 4.50
C TYR A 68 -6.31 -2.91 5.54
N THR A 69 -6.05 -1.65 5.19
CA THR A 69 -5.28 -0.71 6.02
C THR A 69 -6.09 -0.12 7.18
N TYR A 70 -7.37 0.22 6.95
CA TYR A 70 -8.21 0.94 7.92
C TYR A 70 -9.21 0.05 8.65
N ALA A 71 -9.57 -1.11 8.09
CA ALA A 71 -10.57 -2.05 8.64
C ALA A 71 -11.93 -1.40 9.01
N LYS A 72 -12.33 -0.34 8.30
CA LYS A 72 -13.57 0.43 8.53
C LYS A 72 -14.44 0.48 7.27
N PRO A 73 -15.16 -0.61 6.93
CA PRO A 73 -15.89 -0.69 5.67
C PRO A 73 -17.00 0.35 5.49
N TRP A 74 -17.49 0.95 6.57
CA TRP A 74 -18.49 2.03 6.52
C TRP A 74 -17.91 3.44 6.27
N ALA A 75 -16.58 3.58 6.22
CA ALA A 75 -15.89 4.87 6.12
C ALA A 75 -15.00 4.97 4.87
N VAL A 76 -15.18 4.07 3.90
CA VAL A 76 -14.41 4.06 2.66
C VAL A 76 -14.60 5.40 1.93
N PRO A 77 -13.51 6.07 1.52
CA PRO A 77 -13.58 7.29 0.74
C PRO A 77 -14.36 7.14 -0.57
N ASP A 78 -14.99 8.22 -0.99
CA ASP A 78 -15.82 8.32 -2.20
C ASP A 78 -15.03 8.66 -3.47
N THR A 79 -13.73 8.96 -3.35
CA THR A 79 -12.86 9.29 -4.48
C THR A 79 -11.52 8.56 -4.40
N ALA A 80 -10.98 8.21 -5.56
CA ALA A 80 -9.68 7.55 -5.65
C ALA A 80 -8.54 8.40 -5.08
N GLU A 81 -8.62 9.72 -5.25
CA GLU A 81 -7.64 10.65 -4.68
C GLU A 81 -7.61 10.61 -3.15
N LYS A 82 -8.77 10.50 -2.49
CA LYS A 82 -8.82 10.36 -1.03
C LYS A 82 -8.29 9.00 -0.59
N LEU A 83 -8.58 7.92 -1.32
CA LEU A 83 -7.99 6.60 -1.05
C LEU A 83 -6.46 6.68 -1.07
N VAL A 84 -5.89 7.29 -2.13
CA VAL A 84 -4.45 7.50 -2.28
C VAL A 84 -3.88 8.32 -1.13
N SER A 85 -4.52 9.45 -0.77
CA SER A 85 -4.04 10.30 0.32
C SER A 85 -4.02 9.57 1.65
N ASP A 86 -5.11 8.89 2.01
CA ASP A 86 -5.24 8.13 3.25
C ASP A 86 -4.15 7.04 3.36
N ILE A 87 -3.96 6.26 2.29
CA ILE A 87 -2.95 5.18 2.27
C ILE A 87 -1.54 5.76 2.35
N ALA A 88 -1.26 6.86 1.65
CA ALA A 88 0.05 7.51 1.72
C ALA A 88 0.36 8.04 3.13
N ASP A 89 -0.64 8.57 3.83
CA ASP A 89 -0.50 9.03 5.21
C ASP A 89 -0.18 7.85 6.15
N LYS A 90 -0.74 6.66 5.90
CA LYS A 90 -0.39 5.43 6.64
C LYS A 90 1.05 5.00 6.43
N ILE A 91 1.56 5.17 5.22
CA ILE A 91 2.96 4.88 4.88
C ILE A 91 3.91 5.88 5.53
N GLU A 92 3.58 7.17 5.46
CA GLU A 92 4.34 8.23 6.13
C GLU A 92 4.40 8.02 7.65
N ASN A 93 3.29 7.65 8.28
CA ASN A 93 3.21 7.41 9.71
C ASN A 93 3.78 6.06 10.15
N ARG A 94 4.36 5.27 9.24
CA ARG A 94 4.95 3.94 9.52
C ARG A 94 3.91 2.95 10.08
N GLU A 95 2.66 3.08 9.64
CA GLU A 95 1.55 2.18 9.97
C GLU A 95 1.25 1.20 8.81
N LEU A 96 1.84 1.46 7.64
CA LEU A 96 1.80 0.59 6.47
C LEU A 96 3.19 0.59 5.81
N PHE A 97 3.76 -0.59 5.63
CA PHE A 97 5.07 -0.81 5.03
C PHE A 97 4.89 -1.41 3.64
N VAL A 98 5.75 -1.04 2.70
CA VAL A 98 5.65 -1.48 1.30
C VAL A 98 6.97 -2.05 0.86
N TYR A 99 6.94 -3.25 0.27
CA TYR A 99 8.10 -4.01 -0.19
C TYR A 99 7.94 -4.40 -1.66
N LEU A 100 9.05 -4.75 -2.30
CA LEU A 100 9.08 -5.32 -3.64
C LEU A 100 9.42 -6.81 -3.52
N ASP A 101 8.58 -7.66 -4.09
CA ASP A 101 8.74 -9.12 -4.14
C ASP A 101 9.01 -9.60 -5.58
#